data_AF-W5T5F3-F1
#
_entry.id   AF-W5T5F3-F1
#
_cell.length_a   1.000
_cell.length_b   1.000
_cell.length_c   1.000
_cell.angle_alpha   90.00
_cell.angle_beta   90.00
_cell.angle_gamma   90.00
#
_symmetry.space_group_name_H-M   'P 1'
#
loop_
_entity.id
_entity.type
_entity.pdbx_description
1 polymer ?
#
loop_
_entity_poly.entity_id
_entity_poly.type
_entity_poly.pdbx_seq_one_letter_code
_entity_poly.pdbx_strand_id
1 'polypeptide(L)'
;MRNIIILLPIFITCHIQHDDNLRLQSQGKNPRQIYRLINKPKLNANGITKEYQYQPAPMSISEGILDVCLSVIHWYWERPICQITWAKTNPQNIIGPDTRPSSRLQGKLKYSYAVAPIQSHQEYTKYVMPLILFESVVSNIKVLSFKLTDYKNLNLDFRKGSMQSIRNNVANQLEKSIKALGYHSVFICGQLVASAPNGGKDLINAFANLYKDGQWSFMEGEITIHDDRINQTNTYTILLDSELFNEFLKSIIARHPGTLTANNQFRVPVN
;
A
#
# COMPACT_ATOMS: atom_id res chain seq x y z
N MET A 1 -34.65 -31.14 43.88
CA MET A 1 -34.61 -29.91 43.05
C MET A 1 -33.35 -30.01 42.20
N ARG A 2 -33.29 -30.76 41.09
CA ARG A 2 -33.92 -30.58 39.77
C ARG A 2 -33.70 -29.16 39.22
N ASN A 3 -32.62 -29.00 38.45
CA ASN A 3 -32.53 -28.14 37.27
C ASN A 3 -31.76 -28.92 36.22
N ILE A 4 -32.51 -29.51 35.30
CA ILE A 4 -32.08 -29.93 33.96
C ILE A 4 -32.27 -28.69 33.08
N ILE A 5 -31.45 -28.53 32.02
CA ILE A 5 -31.77 -28.00 30.66
C ILE A 5 -30.52 -27.30 30.09
N ILE A 6 -30.08 -27.41 28.82
CA ILE A 6 -30.35 -28.23 27.63
C ILE A 6 -29.10 -28.03 26.74
N LEU A 7 -28.57 -29.09 26.13
CA LEU A 7 -27.66 -29.03 24.99
C LEU A 7 -28.44 -28.63 23.73
N LEU A 8 -27.93 -27.70 22.93
CA LEU A 8 -28.37 -27.57 21.54
C LEU A 8 -27.19 -27.19 20.62
N PRO A 9 -26.80 -28.10 19.70
CA PRO A 9 -25.86 -27.81 18.64
C PRO A 9 -26.63 -27.13 17.49
N ILE A 10 -26.19 -25.94 17.07
CA ILE A 10 -26.73 -25.33 15.86
C ILE A 10 -25.77 -25.64 14.72
N PHE A 11 -26.15 -26.65 13.95
CA PHE A 11 -25.77 -26.80 12.55
C PHE A 11 -26.31 -25.60 11.77
N ILE A 12 -25.43 -24.86 11.09
CA ILE A 12 -25.80 -24.09 9.90
C ILE A 12 -25.04 -24.71 8.73
N THR A 13 -25.76 -25.55 8.02
CA THR A 13 -25.49 -25.95 6.63
C THR A 13 -25.84 -24.81 5.67
N CYS A 14 -25.38 -24.93 4.42
CA CYS A 14 -25.61 -24.09 3.21
C CYS A 14 -24.41 -23.16 2.89
N HIS A 15 -23.78 -23.17 1.72
CA HIS A 15 -23.91 -23.93 0.47
C HIS A 15 -22.50 -24.00 -0.16
N ILE A 16 -21.94 -25.20 -0.32
CA ILE A 16 -20.81 -25.41 -1.24
C ILE A 16 -21.43 -25.56 -2.61
N GLN A 17 -21.41 -24.48 -3.38
CA GLN A 17 -21.68 -24.54 -4.81
C GLN A 17 -20.38 -24.95 -5.48
N HIS A 18 -20.34 -26.19 -5.95
CA HIS A 18 -19.37 -26.63 -6.95
C HIS A 18 -19.58 -25.78 -8.20
N ASP A 19 -18.53 -25.06 -8.60
CA ASP A 19 -18.36 -24.67 -10.01
C ASP A 19 -17.10 -25.38 -10.50
N ASP A 20 -17.34 -26.49 -11.20
CA ASP A 20 -16.35 -27.11 -12.07
C ASP A 20 -16.30 -26.34 -13.40
N ASN A 21 -15.09 -26.26 -13.93
CA ASN A 21 -14.68 -25.74 -15.25
C ASN A 21 -14.28 -24.25 -15.32
N LEU A 22 -12.98 -24.01 -15.44
CA LEU A 22 -12.37 -23.85 -16.77
C LEU A 22 -10.84 -23.76 -16.67
N ARG A 23 -10.18 -24.76 -17.24
CA ARG A 23 -8.83 -24.62 -17.77
C ARG A 23 -8.86 -23.55 -18.86
N LEU A 24 -8.06 -22.50 -18.73
CA LEU A 24 -7.63 -21.69 -19.85
C LEU A 24 -6.12 -21.46 -19.71
N GLN A 25 -5.38 -22.28 -20.47
CA GLN A 25 -4.08 -21.89 -20.96
C GLN A 25 -4.25 -20.67 -21.88
N SER A 26 -3.46 -19.64 -21.64
CA SER A 26 -3.00 -18.70 -22.67
C SER A 26 -1.67 -18.16 -22.18
N GLN A 27 -0.54 -18.69 -22.64
CA GLN A 27 0.14 -18.27 -23.86
C GLN A 27 -0.01 -16.76 -24.14
N GLY A 28 1.14 -16.10 -24.16
CA GLY A 28 1.28 -14.65 -24.13
C GLY A 28 0.55 -13.92 -25.23
N LYS A 29 0.02 -12.77 -24.84
CA LYS A 29 -0.03 -11.53 -25.61
C LYS A 29 -0.30 -10.41 -24.62
N ASN A 30 0.59 -9.42 -24.64
CA ASN A 30 0.53 -8.19 -23.88
C ASN A 30 -0.76 -7.40 -24.22
N PRO A 31 -1.55 -6.95 -23.23
CA PRO A 31 -2.40 -5.79 -23.42
C PRO A 31 -2.09 -4.75 -22.34
N ARG A 32 -1.65 -3.56 -22.76
CA ARG A 32 -1.70 -2.35 -21.94
C ARG A 32 -3.16 -2.04 -21.62
N GLN A 33 -3.72 -2.66 -20.59
CA GLN A 33 -5.04 -2.32 -20.06
C GLN A 33 -4.86 -1.28 -18.96
N ILE A 34 -4.87 -0.01 -19.36
CA ILE A 34 -4.95 1.11 -18.43
C ILE A 34 -6.40 1.19 -17.95
N TYR A 35 -6.66 0.86 -16.69
CA TYR A 35 -7.97 1.01 -16.05
C TYR A 35 -8.20 2.49 -15.75
N ARG A 36 -8.84 3.17 -16.70
CA ARG A 36 -9.33 4.55 -16.53
C ARG A 36 -10.57 4.56 -15.64
N LEU A 37 -10.71 5.59 -14.79
CA LEU A 37 -11.99 5.98 -14.19
C LEU A 37 -12.91 6.50 -15.31
N ILE A 38 -13.53 5.60 -16.09
CA ILE A 38 -14.47 6.01 -17.13
C ILE A 38 -15.86 6.13 -16.53
N ASN A 39 -16.26 7.35 -16.18
CA ASN A 39 -17.68 7.71 -16.13
C ASN A 39 -18.19 7.88 -17.57
N LYS A 40 -18.60 6.77 -18.23
CA LYS A 40 -19.43 6.83 -19.43
C LYS A 40 -20.57 5.83 -19.30
N PRO A 41 -21.84 6.29 -19.26
CA PRO A 41 -22.96 5.36 -19.32
C PRO A 41 -22.95 4.66 -20.68
N LYS A 42 -22.62 3.36 -20.71
CA LYS A 42 -22.93 2.50 -21.85
C LYS A 42 -24.38 2.06 -21.74
N LEU A 43 -25.24 2.68 -22.54
CA LEU A 43 -26.58 2.18 -22.83
C LEU A 43 -26.45 0.92 -23.69
N ASN A 44 -26.71 -0.25 -23.10
CA ASN A 44 -27.07 -1.45 -23.84
C ASN A 44 -28.47 -1.88 -23.42
N ALA A 45 -29.31 -2.13 -24.41
CA ALA A 45 -30.63 -2.69 -24.24
C ALA A 45 -30.51 -4.11 -23.66
N ASN A 46 -31.28 -4.37 -22.60
CA ASN A 46 -31.51 -5.66 -21.94
C ASN A 46 -30.44 -6.09 -20.92
N GLY A 47 -30.66 -5.69 -19.66
CA GLY A 47 -30.01 -6.24 -18.47
C GLY A 47 -29.06 -5.26 -17.79
N ILE A 48 -29.55 -4.55 -16.77
CA ILE A 48 -28.73 -3.62 -15.97
C ILE A 48 -27.76 -4.44 -15.09
N THR A 49 -26.60 -4.83 -15.64
CA THR A 49 -25.42 -4.98 -14.80
C THR A 49 -24.98 -3.57 -14.41
N LYS A 50 -25.34 -3.12 -13.20
CA LYS A 50 -24.81 -1.87 -12.65
C LYS A 50 -23.29 -1.95 -12.69
N GLU A 51 -22.68 -1.09 -13.50
CA GLU A 51 -21.23 -0.93 -13.54
C GLU A 51 -20.79 -0.51 -12.12
N TYR A 52 -19.85 -1.27 -11.55
CA TYR A 52 -19.40 -0.99 -10.18
C TYR A 52 -18.54 0.27 -10.23
N GLN A 53 -19.00 1.34 -9.59
CA GLN A 53 -18.19 2.54 -9.41
C GLN A 53 -17.40 2.40 -8.12
N TYR A 54 -16.08 2.23 -8.26
CA TYR A 54 -15.18 2.29 -7.13
C TYR A 54 -15.30 3.65 -6.43
N GLN A 55 -15.43 3.61 -5.11
CA GLN A 55 -15.41 4.78 -4.23
C GLN A 55 -14.41 4.47 -3.11
N PRO A 56 -13.28 5.20 -3.02
CA PRO A 56 -12.35 5.02 -1.92
C PRO A 56 -13.04 5.37 -0.59
N ALA A 57 -12.57 4.78 0.51
CA ALA A 57 -12.99 5.28 1.81
C ALA A 57 -12.50 6.73 1.97
N PRO A 58 -13.29 7.64 2.57
CA PRO A 58 -12.88 9.02 2.78
C PRO A 58 -11.48 9.07 3.40
N MET A 59 -10.61 9.88 2.79
CA MET A 59 -9.22 9.98 3.24
C MET A 59 -9.18 10.64 4.61
N SER A 60 -8.51 9.97 5.54
CA SER A 60 -8.06 10.55 6.80
C SER A 60 -6.56 10.29 6.95
N ILE A 61 -5.86 11.21 7.60
CA ILE A 61 -4.41 11.15 7.77
C ILE A 61 -4.09 10.99 9.24
N SER A 62 -3.37 9.93 9.57
CA SER A 62 -2.76 9.72 10.87
C SER A 62 -1.29 10.12 10.80
N GLU A 63 -0.80 10.78 11.82
CA GLU A 63 0.59 11.20 11.94
C GLU A 63 1.16 10.69 13.26
N GLY A 64 2.47 10.49 13.31
CA GLY A 64 3.13 10.00 14.51
C GLY A 64 4.63 10.15 14.45
N ILE A 65 5.27 9.66 15.52
CA ILE A 65 6.71 9.65 15.71
C ILE A 65 7.18 8.20 15.86
N LEU A 66 8.35 7.88 15.31
CA LEU A 66 9.05 6.61 15.51
C LEU A 66 10.43 6.88 16.08
N ASP A 67 10.83 6.14 17.11
CA ASP A 67 12.18 6.22 17.69
C ASP A 67 13.18 5.43 16.82
N VAL A 68 13.60 6.03 15.70
CA VAL A 68 14.50 5.45 14.68
C VAL A 68 15.57 6.44 14.24
N CYS A 69 16.82 5.98 14.13
CA CYS A 69 17.92 6.75 13.54
C CYS A 69 18.08 6.45 12.04
N LEU A 70 18.25 7.50 11.24
CA LEU A 70 18.60 7.41 9.81
C LEU A 70 20.09 7.58 9.52
N SER A 71 20.91 7.91 10.52
CA SER A 71 22.36 8.07 10.37
C SER A 71 23.11 6.76 10.65
N VAL A 72 24.12 6.47 9.82
CA VAL A 72 25.09 5.37 10.03
C VAL A 72 26.11 5.72 11.11
N ILE A 73 26.35 7.01 11.35
CA ILE A 73 27.47 7.52 12.14
C ILE A 73 26.90 8.15 13.41
N HIS A 74 26.67 7.32 14.42
CA HIS A 74 26.42 7.77 15.80
C HIS A 74 27.56 7.40 16.75
N TRP A 75 28.74 7.04 16.23
CA TRP A 75 29.88 6.68 17.10
C TRP A 75 30.45 7.83 17.95
N TYR A 76 29.98 9.07 17.82
CA TYR A 76 30.62 10.21 18.49
C TYR A 76 29.72 11.31 19.08
N TRP A 77 28.38 11.19 19.06
CA TRP A 77 27.52 12.29 19.54
C TRP A 77 26.38 11.78 20.43
N GLU A 78 26.43 12.21 21.70
CA GLU A 78 25.49 11.97 22.79
C GLU A 78 24.10 12.62 22.54
N ARG A 79 23.38 12.19 21.50
CA ARG A 79 21.94 12.45 21.40
C ARG A 79 21.18 11.14 21.55
N PRO A 80 20.57 10.87 22.72
CA PRO A 80 20.01 9.56 23.05
C PRO A 80 18.67 9.26 22.35
N ILE A 81 18.09 10.21 21.60
CA ILE A 81 16.76 10.08 21.00
C ILE A 81 16.82 10.47 19.51
N CYS A 82 16.74 9.46 18.64
CA CYS A 82 16.48 9.66 17.21
C CYS A 82 15.00 9.45 16.95
N GLN A 83 14.30 10.51 16.60
CA GLN A 83 12.88 10.46 16.27
C GLN A 83 12.68 10.89 14.82
N ILE A 84 11.89 10.11 14.10
CA ILE A 84 11.38 10.48 12.79
C ILE A 84 9.87 10.69 12.86
N THR A 85 9.36 11.71 12.18
CA THR A 85 7.91 11.86 11.99
C THR A 85 7.47 11.15 10.72
N TRP A 86 6.25 10.64 10.74
CA TRP A 86 5.61 9.99 9.61
C TRP A 86 4.15 10.37 9.53
N ALA A 87 3.57 10.21 8.34
CA ALA A 87 2.14 10.34 8.12
C ALA A 87 1.66 9.21 7.21
N LYS A 88 0.42 8.74 7.38
CA LYS A 88 -0.20 7.76 6.49
C LYS A 88 -1.70 7.98 6.34
N THR A 89 -2.24 7.53 5.21
CA THR A 89 -3.69 7.46 4.99
C THR A 89 -4.33 6.37 5.85
N ASN A 90 -5.64 6.46 6.10
CA ASN A 90 -6.40 5.29 6.54
C ASN A 90 -6.22 4.12 5.54
N PRO A 91 -6.20 2.87 6.03
CA PRO A 91 -6.08 1.70 5.17
C PRO A 91 -7.26 1.54 4.23
N GLN A 92 -6.95 1.31 2.96
CA GLN A 92 -7.87 1.04 1.87
C GLN A 92 -7.94 -0.46 1.58
N ASN A 93 -9.07 -0.89 1.03
CA ASN A 93 -9.23 -2.27 0.55
C ASN A 93 -8.38 -2.49 -0.71
N ILE A 94 -7.77 -3.66 -0.85
CA ILE A 94 -7.08 -4.04 -2.08
C ILE A 94 -8.10 -4.16 -3.22
N ILE A 95 -7.83 -3.49 -4.34
CA ILE A 95 -8.68 -3.47 -5.53
C ILE A 95 -8.16 -4.51 -6.52
N GLY A 96 -9.05 -5.33 -7.08
CA GLY A 96 -8.74 -6.28 -8.14
C GLY A 96 -8.75 -5.64 -9.54
N PRO A 97 -8.36 -6.39 -10.59
CA PRO A 97 -8.32 -5.89 -11.96
C PRO A 97 -9.72 -5.53 -12.50
N ASP A 98 -10.79 -6.05 -11.91
CA ASP A 98 -12.17 -5.68 -12.24
C ASP A 98 -12.62 -4.36 -11.60
N THR A 99 -11.70 -3.60 -10.99
CA THR A 99 -11.93 -2.35 -10.22
C THR A 99 -12.80 -2.53 -8.97
N ARG A 100 -13.08 -3.78 -8.58
CA ARG A 100 -13.83 -4.10 -7.35
C ARG A 100 -12.86 -4.47 -6.23
N PRO A 101 -13.29 -4.38 -4.95
CA PRO A 101 -12.52 -4.96 -3.86
C PRO A 101 -12.21 -6.43 -4.13
N SER A 102 -10.94 -6.81 -4.02
CA SER A 102 -10.49 -8.17 -4.29
C SER A 102 -11.11 -9.15 -3.29
N SER A 103 -12.04 -9.99 -3.75
CA SER A 103 -12.70 -10.99 -2.91
C SER A 103 -11.73 -11.98 -2.24
N ARG A 104 -10.56 -12.21 -2.87
CA ARG A 104 -9.52 -13.12 -2.35
C ARG A 104 -8.74 -12.51 -1.19
N LEU A 105 -8.57 -11.18 -1.18
CA LEU A 105 -7.73 -10.43 -0.24
C LEU A 105 -8.54 -9.58 0.76
N GLN A 106 -9.84 -9.41 0.52
CA GLN A 106 -10.75 -8.72 1.41
C GLN A 106 -10.72 -9.32 2.83
N GLY A 107 -10.65 -8.44 3.83
CA GLY A 107 -10.57 -8.83 5.24
C GLY A 107 -9.22 -9.44 5.66
N LYS A 108 -8.27 -9.60 4.73
CA LYS A 108 -6.96 -10.22 5.00
C LYS A 108 -5.81 -9.23 4.86
N LEU A 109 -5.86 -8.42 3.81
CA LEU A 109 -4.82 -7.44 3.48
C LEU A 109 -5.46 -6.12 3.09
N LYS A 110 -4.85 -5.03 3.56
CA LYS A 110 -5.19 -3.66 3.17
C LYS A 110 -3.94 -2.95 2.66
N TYR A 111 -4.11 -1.81 2.01
CA TYR A 111 -2.98 -0.94 1.68
C TYR A 111 -3.18 0.47 2.22
N SER A 112 -2.09 1.19 2.44
CA SER A 112 -2.10 2.62 2.76
C SER A 112 -0.94 3.32 2.07
N TYR A 113 -1.10 4.63 1.84
CA TYR A 113 0.01 5.47 1.44
C TYR A 113 0.59 6.13 2.68
N ALA A 114 1.91 6.25 2.71
CA ALA A 114 2.62 6.90 3.81
C ALA A 114 3.70 7.84 3.28
N VAL A 115 4.10 8.79 4.10
CA VAL A 115 5.31 9.59 3.91
C VAL A 115 6.15 9.45 5.17
N ALA A 116 7.39 9.01 4.98
CA ALA A 116 8.36 8.91 6.06
C ALA A 116 9.78 8.88 5.49
N PRO A 117 10.75 9.45 6.21
CA PRO A 117 10.61 10.41 7.31
C PRO A 117 10.14 11.80 6.82
N ILE A 118 9.25 12.50 7.53
CA ILE A 118 8.92 13.90 7.22
C ILE A 118 9.96 14.83 7.89
N GLN A 119 10.20 14.59 9.17
CA GLN A 119 11.26 15.22 9.96
C GLN A 119 12.15 14.15 10.61
N SER A 120 13.38 14.54 10.94
CA SER A 120 14.31 13.77 11.76
C SER A 120 14.93 14.74 12.76
N HIS A 121 14.90 14.42 14.05
CA HIS A 121 15.36 15.34 15.11
C HIS A 121 14.70 16.73 15.03
N GLN A 122 13.38 16.76 14.79
CA GLN A 122 12.57 17.98 14.68
C GLN A 122 12.89 18.89 13.47
N GLU A 123 13.81 18.47 12.59
CA GLU A 123 14.15 19.19 11.36
C GLU A 123 13.61 18.44 10.14
N TYR A 124 13.14 19.19 9.13
CA TYR A 124 12.73 18.59 7.86
C TYR A 124 13.93 17.93 7.18
N THR A 125 13.72 16.72 6.67
CA THR A 125 14.82 15.88 6.22
C THR A 125 14.82 15.70 4.71
N LYS A 126 16.02 15.70 4.12
CA LYS A 126 16.21 15.38 2.69
C LYS A 126 15.77 13.96 2.33
N TYR A 127 15.58 13.08 3.32
CA TYR A 127 15.19 11.69 3.13
C TYR A 127 13.68 11.47 3.01
N VAL A 128 12.87 12.53 3.04
CA VAL A 128 11.42 12.44 2.87
C VAL A 128 11.05 11.72 1.57
N MET A 129 10.16 10.73 1.65
CA MET A 129 9.70 9.99 0.48
C MET A 129 8.30 9.40 0.71
N PRO A 130 7.51 9.22 -0.36
CA PRO A 130 6.31 8.40 -0.32
C PRO A 130 6.64 6.91 -0.20
N LEU A 131 5.77 6.19 0.50
CA LEU A 131 5.78 4.75 0.70
C LEU A 131 4.38 4.19 0.40
N ILE A 132 4.32 2.93 -0.02
CA ILE A 132 3.10 2.12 -0.07
C ILE A 132 3.25 1.04 1.00
N LEU A 133 2.27 0.92 1.89
CA LEU A 133 2.27 -0.06 2.96
C LEU A 133 1.21 -1.10 2.66
N PHE A 134 1.55 -2.39 2.71
CA PHE A 134 0.57 -3.48 2.71
C PHE A 134 0.44 -4.04 4.12
N GLU A 135 -0.73 -3.89 4.70
CA GLU A 135 -1.00 -4.16 6.12
C GLU A 135 -1.86 -5.42 6.25
N SER A 136 -1.29 -6.47 6.85
CA SER A 136 -1.98 -7.73 7.08
C SER A 136 -2.88 -7.63 8.31
N VAL A 137 -4.16 -7.91 8.10
CA VAL A 137 -5.20 -7.91 9.14
C VAL A 137 -5.32 -9.27 9.82
N VAL A 138 -4.70 -10.30 9.26
CA VAL A 138 -4.67 -11.67 9.80
C VAL A 138 -3.23 -12.18 9.91
N SER A 139 -2.98 -13.07 10.86
CA SER A 139 -1.63 -13.56 11.18
C SER A 139 -1.03 -14.51 10.14
N ASN A 140 -1.88 -15.19 9.37
CA ASN A 140 -1.47 -16.23 8.42
C ASN A 140 -1.12 -15.72 7.02
N ILE A 141 -1.21 -14.40 6.80
CA ILE A 141 -0.94 -13.77 5.50
C ILE A 141 0.39 -13.04 5.57
N LYS A 142 1.29 -13.38 4.64
CA LYS A 142 2.61 -12.75 4.49
C LYS A 142 2.77 -12.27 3.07
N VAL A 143 3.01 -10.97 2.90
CA VAL A 143 3.40 -10.40 1.60
C VAL A 143 4.89 -10.71 1.39
N LEU A 144 5.21 -11.34 0.27
CA LEU A 144 6.58 -11.74 -0.08
C LEU A 144 7.24 -10.75 -1.03
N SER A 145 6.47 -10.19 -1.97
CA SER A 145 6.97 -9.20 -2.91
C SER A 145 5.85 -8.37 -3.50
N PHE A 146 6.22 -7.17 -3.94
CA PHE A 146 5.36 -6.28 -4.71
C PHE A 146 6.19 -5.62 -5.82
N LYS A 147 5.57 -5.42 -6.98
CA LYS A 147 6.15 -4.64 -8.08
C LYS A 147 5.05 -3.95 -8.89
N LEU A 148 5.40 -2.83 -9.50
CA LEU A 148 4.54 -2.14 -10.47
C LEU A 148 4.70 -2.77 -11.85
N THR A 149 3.59 -3.05 -12.54
CA THR A 149 3.62 -3.81 -13.80
C THR A 149 4.20 -3.00 -14.95
N ASP A 150 3.87 -1.72 -15.04
CA ASP A 150 4.40 -0.79 -16.05
C ASP A 150 5.73 -0.13 -15.64
N TYR A 151 6.15 -0.29 -14.38
CA TYR A 151 7.36 0.35 -13.83
C TYR A 151 8.32 -0.69 -13.21
N LYS A 152 8.59 -1.78 -13.93
CA LYS A 152 9.38 -2.93 -13.44
C LYS A 152 10.81 -2.60 -12.99
N ASN A 153 11.38 -1.51 -13.50
CA ASN A 153 12.71 -1.06 -13.13
C ASN A 153 12.74 -0.35 -11.77
N LEU A 154 11.57 0.02 -11.22
CA LEU A 154 11.47 0.57 -9.87
C LEU A 154 11.52 -0.56 -8.86
N ASN A 155 12.67 -0.69 -8.20
CA ASN A 155 12.80 -1.58 -7.05
C ASN A 155 12.20 -0.90 -5.81
N LEU A 156 10.97 -1.28 -5.48
CA LEU A 156 10.25 -0.79 -4.32
C LEU A 156 10.47 -1.63 -3.07
N ASP A 157 11.28 -2.70 -3.11
CA ASP A 157 11.56 -3.49 -1.91
C ASP A 157 12.38 -2.65 -0.92
N PHE A 158 11.71 -2.15 0.11
CA PHE A 158 12.34 -1.27 1.08
C PHE A 158 13.49 -1.95 1.83
N ARG A 159 13.55 -3.29 1.90
CA ARG A 159 14.63 -4.02 2.57
C ARG A 159 15.82 -4.34 1.66
N LYS A 160 15.75 -4.04 0.36
CA LYS A 160 16.84 -4.26 -0.62
C LYS A 160 17.51 -2.95 -1.02
N GLY A 161 18.83 -2.97 -1.15
CA GLY A 161 19.64 -1.84 -1.63
C GLY A 161 20.82 -1.48 -0.74
N SER A 162 21.44 -0.33 -1.00
CA SER A 162 22.52 0.21 -0.18
C SER A 162 22.03 0.58 1.23
N MET A 163 22.94 0.59 2.20
CA MET A 163 22.64 0.90 3.61
C MET A 163 21.58 -0.04 4.23
N GLN A 164 21.67 -1.34 3.90
CA GLN A 164 20.72 -2.38 4.32
C GLN A 164 20.48 -2.44 5.83
N SER A 165 21.51 -2.21 6.67
CA SER A 165 21.37 -2.19 8.13
C SER A 165 20.35 -1.13 8.60
N ILE A 166 20.45 0.10 8.06
CA ILE A 166 19.51 1.19 8.38
C ILE A 166 18.11 0.87 7.85
N ARG A 167 18.02 0.38 6.61
CA ARG A 167 16.73 -0.03 6.01
C ARG A 167 16.03 -1.06 6.88
N ASN A 168 16.78 -2.07 7.34
CA ASN A 168 16.25 -3.11 8.23
C ASN A 168 15.85 -2.53 9.59
N ASN A 169 16.62 -1.62 10.17
CA ASN A 169 16.25 -0.98 11.44
C ASN A 169 14.93 -0.18 11.31
N VAL A 170 14.82 0.66 10.28
CA VAL A 170 13.59 1.42 9.98
C VAL A 170 12.41 0.48 9.79
N ALA A 171 12.57 -0.56 8.96
CA ALA A 171 11.52 -1.53 8.70
C ALA A 171 11.08 -2.27 9.97
N ASN A 172 12.03 -2.72 10.80
CA ASN A 172 11.75 -3.45 12.04
C ASN A 172 11.00 -2.57 13.06
N GLN A 173 11.33 -1.28 13.14
CA GLN A 173 10.67 -0.35 14.07
C GLN A 173 9.27 0.03 13.60
N LEU A 174 9.07 0.19 12.29
CA LEU A 174 7.74 0.37 11.72
C LEU A 174 6.88 -0.88 11.95
N GLU A 175 7.42 -2.07 11.74
CA GLU A 175 6.75 -3.34 12.04
C GLU A 175 6.35 -3.48 13.52
N LYS A 176 7.15 -2.99 14.46
CA LYS A 176 6.77 -2.95 15.89
C LYS A 176 5.62 -1.97 16.14
N SER A 177 5.68 -0.80 15.51
CA SER A 177 4.71 0.27 15.73
C SER A 177 3.33 -0.06 15.14
N ILE A 178 3.28 -0.68 13.95
CA ILE A 178 2.02 -1.12 13.35
C ILE A 178 1.40 -2.31 14.11
N LYS A 179 2.22 -3.15 14.77
CA LYS A 179 1.71 -4.18 15.69
C LYS A 179 1.00 -3.57 16.89
N ALA A 180 1.52 -2.47 17.44
CA ALA A 180 0.85 -1.73 18.52
C ALA A 180 -0.50 -1.13 18.09
N LEU A 181 -0.71 -0.91 16.79
CA LEU A 181 -1.98 -0.45 16.20
C LEU A 181 -2.95 -1.61 15.86
N GLY A 182 -2.61 -2.85 16.21
CA GLY A 182 -3.47 -4.02 16.00
C GLY A 182 -3.30 -4.73 14.65
N TYR A 183 -2.32 -4.34 13.82
CA TYR A 183 -1.99 -5.08 12.60
C TYR A 183 -1.01 -6.23 12.89
N HIS A 184 -1.08 -7.31 12.11
CA HIS A 184 -0.18 -8.45 12.32
C HIS A 184 1.21 -8.24 11.69
N SER A 185 1.23 -7.72 10.47
CA SER A 185 2.47 -7.45 9.73
C SER A 185 2.26 -6.30 8.75
N VAL A 186 3.36 -5.64 8.37
CA VAL A 186 3.39 -4.65 7.30
C VAL A 186 4.49 -5.03 6.32
N PHE A 187 4.19 -4.89 5.04
CA PHE A 187 5.18 -4.94 3.97
C PHE A 187 5.33 -3.53 3.40
N ILE A 188 6.56 -3.03 3.41
CA ILE A 188 6.88 -1.64 3.11
C ILE A 188 7.43 -1.58 1.69
N CYS A 189 6.82 -0.74 0.86
CA CYS A 189 7.25 -0.49 -0.50
C CYS A 189 7.70 0.96 -0.65
N GLY A 190 8.95 1.16 -1.04
CA GLY A 190 9.53 2.48 -1.24
C GLY A 190 11.01 2.44 -1.62
N GLN A 191 11.48 3.53 -2.22
CA GLN A 191 12.84 3.64 -2.73
C GLN A 191 13.66 4.61 -1.89
N LEU A 192 14.30 4.12 -0.83
CA LEU A 192 15.30 4.90 -0.11
C LEU A 192 16.61 4.95 -0.91
N VAL A 193 16.98 6.11 -1.46
CA VAL A 193 18.29 6.31 -2.11
C VAL A 193 19.21 7.01 -1.11
N ALA A 194 19.94 6.22 -0.33
CA ALA A 194 20.55 6.76 0.88
C ALA A 194 21.78 7.68 0.64
N SER A 195 22.54 7.43 -0.43
CA SER A 195 23.68 8.26 -0.85
C SER A 195 23.26 9.57 -1.50
N ALA A 196 22.12 9.59 -2.20
CA ALA A 196 21.58 10.75 -2.90
C ALA A 196 20.03 10.75 -2.81
N PRO A 197 19.46 11.21 -1.68
CA PRO A 197 18.02 11.17 -1.45
C PRO A 197 17.26 11.95 -2.52
N ASN A 198 16.33 11.29 -3.19
CA ASN A 198 15.65 11.85 -4.37
C ASN A 198 14.17 12.17 -4.14
N GLY A 199 13.72 12.26 -2.88
CA GLY A 199 12.33 12.59 -2.57
C GLY A 199 11.31 11.50 -2.96
N GLY A 200 11.76 10.30 -3.35
CA GLY A 200 10.93 9.30 -4.03
C GLY A 200 10.44 9.74 -5.42
N LYS A 201 11.22 10.60 -6.10
CA LYS A 201 10.94 11.14 -7.44
C LYS A 201 10.42 10.11 -8.42
N ASP A 202 11.01 8.93 -8.44
CA ASP A 202 10.68 7.90 -9.43
C ASP A 202 9.27 7.33 -9.21
N LEU A 203 8.87 7.11 -7.95
CA LEU A 203 7.52 6.69 -7.60
C LEU A 203 6.50 7.81 -7.88
N ILE A 204 6.85 9.05 -7.52
CA ILE A 204 6.00 10.23 -7.82
C ILE A 204 5.75 10.36 -9.32
N ASN A 205 6.81 10.23 -10.14
CA ASN A 205 6.71 10.26 -11.60
C ASN A 205 5.83 9.13 -12.14
N ALA A 206 5.97 7.92 -11.59
CA ALA A 206 5.15 6.78 -11.99
C ALA A 206 3.66 7.06 -11.80
N PHE A 207 3.28 7.65 -10.65
CA PHE A 207 1.90 8.06 -10.42
C PHE A 207 1.47 9.25 -11.30
N ALA A 208 2.32 10.27 -11.48
CA ALA A 208 2.00 11.44 -12.31
C ALA A 208 1.63 11.05 -13.75
N ASN A 209 2.32 10.06 -14.32
CA ASN A 209 2.05 9.54 -15.67
C ASN A 209 0.66 8.88 -15.85
N LEU A 210 -0.05 8.59 -14.75
CA LEU A 210 -1.39 8.01 -14.76
C LEU A 210 -2.49 9.07 -14.85
N TYR A 211 -2.14 10.35 -14.73
CA TYR A 211 -3.05 11.46 -15.00
C TYR A 211 -3.00 11.85 -16.47
N LYS A 212 -4.11 11.69 -17.18
CA LYS A 212 -4.24 12.06 -18.61
C LYS A 212 -5.62 12.65 -18.86
N ASP A 213 -5.66 13.73 -19.63
CA ASP A 213 -6.91 14.37 -20.07
C ASP A 213 -7.89 14.69 -18.93
N GLY A 214 -7.36 15.13 -17.78
CA GLY A 214 -8.18 15.46 -16.61
C GLY A 214 -8.62 14.27 -15.76
N GLN A 215 -8.14 13.06 -16.04
CA GLN A 215 -8.58 11.83 -15.40
C GLN A 215 -7.42 11.00 -14.85
N TRP A 216 -7.62 10.43 -13.66
CA TRP A 216 -6.71 9.47 -13.05
C TRP A 216 -7.01 8.04 -13.52
N SER A 217 -5.95 7.30 -13.82
CA SER A 217 -6.00 5.84 -13.97
C SER A 217 -5.40 5.17 -12.74
N PHE A 218 -5.82 3.95 -12.43
CA PHE A 218 -5.20 3.18 -11.35
C PHE A 218 -3.76 2.80 -11.68
N MET A 219 -2.93 2.74 -10.64
CA MET A 219 -1.59 2.17 -10.71
C MET A 219 -1.69 0.65 -10.56
N GLU A 220 -1.34 -0.09 -11.60
CA GLU A 220 -1.35 -1.55 -11.57
C GLU A 220 -0.05 -2.11 -10.95
N GLY A 221 -0.22 -3.11 -10.09
CA GLY A 221 0.89 -3.86 -9.51
C GLY A 221 0.59 -5.34 -9.36
N GLU A 222 1.65 -6.13 -9.15
CA GLU A 222 1.58 -7.54 -8.78
C GLU A 222 2.05 -7.68 -7.33
N ILE A 223 1.23 -8.32 -6.51
CA ILE A 223 1.56 -8.65 -5.13
C ILE A 223 1.60 -10.17 -4.95
N THR A 224 2.72 -10.68 -4.42
CA THR A 224 2.89 -12.11 -4.11
C THR A 224 2.70 -12.32 -2.62
N ILE A 225 1.82 -13.24 -2.26
CA ILE A 225 1.39 -13.50 -0.89
C ILE A 225 1.50 -14.99 -0.61
N HIS A 226 1.98 -15.32 0.58
CA HIS A 226 1.90 -16.65 1.16
C HIS A 226 0.78 -16.72 2.19
N ASP A 227 -0.10 -17.72 2.09
CA ASP A 227 -1.11 -18.06 3.10
C ASP A 227 -0.67 -19.32 3.85
N ASP A 228 -0.25 -19.15 5.10
CA ASP A 228 0.25 -20.24 5.96
C ASP A 228 -0.81 -21.33 6.23
N ARG A 229 -2.12 -21.01 6.16
CA ARG A 229 -3.20 -21.98 6.47
C ARG A 229 -3.31 -23.08 5.43
N ILE A 230 -3.07 -22.72 4.17
CA ILE A 230 -3.17 -23.63 3.03
C ILE A 230 -1.79 -23.93 2.43
N ASN A 231 -0.73 -23.33 2.99
CA ASN A 231 0.65 -23.44 2.54
C ASN A 231 0.80 -23.15 1.02
N GLN A 232 0.14 -22.09 0.55
CA GLN A 232 0.17 -21.69 -0.86
C GLN A 232 0.72 -20.28 -1.03
N THR A 233 1.49 -20.10 -2.10
CA THR A 233 1.98 -18.80 -2.55
C THR A 233 1.29 -18.45 -3.86
N ASN A 234 0.61 -17.30 -3.86
CA ASN A 234 -0.13 -16.81 -5.02
C ASN A 234 0.28 -15.38 -5.35
N THR A 235 0.29 -15.05 -6.63
CA THR A 235 0.49 -13.68 -7.12
C THR A 235 -0.83 -13.14 -7.63
N TYR A 236 -1.17 -11.93 -7.21
CA TYR A 236 -2.41 -11.24 -7.57
C TYR A 236 -2.07 -9.93 -8.27
N THR A 237 -2.77 -9.64 -9.37
CA THR A 237 -2.85 -8.28 -9.92
C THR A 237 -3.73 -7.43 -9.03
N ILE A 238 -3.24 -6.26 -8.66
CA ILE A 238 -3.95 -5.29 -7.82
C ILE A 238 -3.88 -3.91 -8.44
N LEU A 239 -4.88 -3.09 -8.10
CA LEU A 239 -4.96 -1.69 -8.48
C LEU A 239 -4.78 -0.79 -7.25
N LEU A 240 -3.94 0.23 -7.38
CA LEU A 240 -3.70 1.25 -6.37
C LEU A 240 -4.28 2.59 -6.85
N ASP A 241 -4.99 3.28 -5.96
CA ASP A 241 -5.70 4.52 -6.27
C ASP A 241 -4.73 5.70 -6.42
N SER A 242 -4.54 6.14 -7.66
CA SER A 242 -3.60 7.22 -8.01
C SER A 242 -4.08 8.60 -7.62
N GLU A 243 -5.39 8.84 -7.63
CA GLU A 243 -5.98 10.11 -7.22
C GLU A 243 -5.81 10.27 -5.71
N LEU A 244 -6.10 9.22 -4.94
CA LEU A 244 -5.84 9.20 -3.50
C LEU A 244 -4.36 9.46 -3.18
N PHE A 245 -3.43 8.88 -3.95
CA PHE A 245 -2.00 9.14 -3.77
C PHE A 245 -1.65 10.62 -3.97
N ASN A 246 -2.23 11.24 -5.00
CA ASN A 246 -2.04 12.66 -5.30
C ASN A 246 -2.56 13.56 -4.17
N GLU A 247 -3.81 13.34 -3.76
CA GLU A 247 -4.47 14.14 -2.72
C GLU A 247 -3.82 13.95 -1.34
N PHE A 248 -3.31 12.75 -1.08
CA PHE A 248 -2.49 12.50 0.10
C PHE A 248 -1.21 13.35 0.09
N LEU A 249 -0.45 13.37 -1.01
CA LEU A 249 0.77 14.17 -1.09
C LEU A 249 0.50 15.68 -1.03
N LYS A 250 -0.59 16.17 -1.62
CA LYS A 250 -1.06 17.57 -1.42
C LYS A 250 -1.26 17.88 0.05
N SER A 251 -1.96 16.99 0.76
CA SER A 251 -2.26 17.16 2.18
C SER A 251 -1.00 17.15 3.04
N ILE A 252 -0.03 16.28 2.75
CA ILE A 252 1.25 16.25 3.47
C ILE A 252 2.02 17.54 3.25
N ILE A 253 2.16 18.01 2.01
CA ILE A 253 2.90 19.24 1.70
C ILE A 253 2.22 20.46 2.33
N ALA A 254 0.90 20.51 2.36
CA ALA A 254 0.16 21.60 3.01
C ALA A 254 0.40 21.64 4.53
N ARG A 255 0.49 20.48 5.20
CA ARG A 255 0.77 20.38 6.64
C ARG A 255 2.25 20.57 6.98
N HIS A 256 3.13 20.16 6.08
CA HIS A 256 4.58 20.07 6.27
C HIS A 256 5.34 20.79 5.14
N PRO A 257 5.13 22.09 4.92
CA PRO A 257 5.67 22.79 3.75
C PRO A 257 7.19 22.76 3.65
N GLY A 258 7.90 22.63 4.78
CA GLY A 258 9.35 22.52 4.81
C GLY A 258 9.92 21.27 4.14
N THR A 259 9.09 20.26 3.81
CA THR A 259 9.53 19.12 3.01
C THR A 259 10.00 19.53 1.61
N LEU A 260 9.37 20.56 1.02
CA LEU A 260 9.74 21.07 -0.31
C LEU A 260 11.11 21.73 -0.31
N THR A 261 11.47 22.41 0.79
CA THR A 261 12.78 23.03 0.98
C THR A 261 13.85 21.98 1.26
N ALA A 262 13.54 20.98 2.09
CA ALA A 262 14.49 19.92 2.46
C ALA A 262 14.79 18.97 1.29
N ASN A 263 13.81 18.70 0.41
CA ASN A 263 14.01 17.96 -0.82
C ASN A 263 13.04 18.43 -1.92
N ASN A 264 13.53 19.22 -2.87
CA ASN A 264 12.72 19.75 -3.98
C ASN A 264 12.20 18.67 -4.97
N GLN A 265 12.68 17.43 -4.86
CA GLN A 265 12.19 16.32 -5.66
C GLN A 265 10.97 15.63 -5.01
N PHE A 266 10.76 15.82 -3.71
CA PHE A 266 9.51 15.46 -3.05
C PHE A 266 8.45 16.52 -3.38
N ARG A 267 7.38 16.10 -4.06
CA ARG A 267 6.36 16.99 -4.60
C ARG A 267 5.05 16.25 -4.83
N VAL A 268 3.99 16.99 -5.08
CA VAL A 268 2.72 16.45 -5.57
C VAL A 268 2.93 15.89 -7.00
N PRO A 269 2.36 14.72 -7.35
CA PRO A 269 2.41 14.18 -8.71
C PRO A 269 1.83 15.13 -9.76
N VAL A 270 0.64 15.69 -9.48
CA VAL A 270 -0.05 16.70 -10.30
C VAL A 270 -0.67 17.76 -9.38
N ASN A 271 -0.26 19.02 -9.57
CA ASN A 271 -0.78 20.17 -8.82
C ASN A 271 -2.21 20.49 -9.23
#